data_AF-A0A7W0QLG9-F1
#
_entry.id   AF-A0A7W0QLG9-F1
#
_cell.length_a   1.000
_cell.length_b   1.000
_cell.length_c   1.000
_cell.angle_alpha   90.00
_cell.angle_beta   90.00
_cell.angle_gamma   90.00
#
_symmetry.space_group_name_H-M   'P 1'
#
loop_
_entity.id
_entity.type
_entity.pdbx_description
1 polymer ?
#
loop_
_entity_poly.entity_id
_entity_poly.type
_entity_poly.pdbx_seq_one_letter_code
_entity_poly.pdbx_strand_id
1 'polypeptide(L)'
;AQIQARLGSDVAMCLDICPPAGVSTAELEQAVRRTTLWARRQRASARSEGQLVFGITQGADHPELRRRSIQEITALDFDGYALGGLSVGESRPRMLETVAWAAPLLPAGKPRYFMGIGDPEGILTSIERGIDLFDCVLPTRTARTGSALTWSGRLNLRNARFTRDPDPLEEDCGCPACVRFSRAYIRHLVTQEEILGLRLLSLHNLWFVLDLTARARAAIERGTFTAFRRDALARLAHVPEEEP
;
A
#
# COMPACT_ATOMS: atom_id res chain seq x y z
N ALA A 1 -20.42 8.48 -5.71
CA ALA A 1 -20.76 9.80 -5.14
C ALA A 1 -21.77 9.68 -3.98
N GLN A 2 -23.08 9.52 -4.23
CA GLN A 2 -24.12 9.58 -3.18
C GLN A 2 -23.88 8.65 -1.98
N ILE A 3 -23.44 7.40 -2.20
CA ILE A 3 -23.13 6.47 -1.11
C ILE A 3 -21.98 6.99 -0.25
N GLN A 4 -20.87 7.41 -0.86
CA GLN A 4 -19.70 7.94 -0.13
C GLN A 4 -20.03 9.23 0.63
N ALA A 5 -20.92 10.07 0.07
CA ALA A 5 -21.45 11.24 0.75
C ALA A 5 -22.27 10.87 2.00
N ARG A 6 -23.14 9.86 1.91
CA ARG A 6 -23.94 9.34 3.05
C ARG A 6 -23.09 8.67 4.13
N LEU A 7 -21.98 8.05 3.75
CA LEU A 7 -21.00 7.47 4.68
C LEU A 7 -20.19 8.54 5.41
N GLY A 8 -20.23 9.81 4.97
CA GLY A 8 -19.40 10.88 5.54
C GLY A 8 -17.92 10.71 5.20
N SER A 9 -17.59 10.17 4.02
CA SER A 9 -16.20 9.98 3.60
C SER A 9 -15.48 11.33 3.43
N ASP A 10 -14.31 11.51 4.03
CA ASP A 10 -13.50 12.72 3.85
C ASP A 10 -12.86 12.78 2.45
N VAL A 11 -12.45 11.62 1.92
CA VAL A 11 -11.85 11.48 0.59
C VAL A 11 -12.65 10.46 -0.22
N ALA A 12 -13.47 10.94 -1.14
CA ALA A 12 -14.23 10.09 -2.03
C ALA A 12 -13.41 9.67 -3.26
N MET A 13 -13.48 8.40 -3.61
CA MET A 13 -12.85 7.85 -4.81
C MET A 13 -13.83 7.85 -5.98
N CYS A 14 -13.38 8.28 -7.15
CA CYS A 14 -14.16 8.11 -8.38
C CYS A 14 -14.39 6.62 -8.65
N LEU A 15 -15.63 6.22 -8.94
CA LEU A 15 -15.92 4.91 -9.51
C LEU A 15 -15.19 4.73 -10.85
N ASP A 16 -14.55 3.58 -11.00
CA ASP A 16 -13.74 3.19 -12.15
C ASP A 16 -14.02 1.74 -12.58
N ILE A 17 -13.33 1.29 -13.63
CA ILE A 17 -13.31 -0.12 -14.05
C ILE A 17 -11.88 -0.63 -13.99
N CYS A 18 -11.65 -1.59 -13.12
CA CYS A 18 -10.40 -2.32 -13.00
C CYS A 18 -10.54 -3.70 -13.65
N PRO A 19 -10.13 -3.88 -14.91
CA PRO A 19 -10.17 -5.19 -15.55
C PRO A 19 -9.14 -6.15 -14.93
N PRO A 20 -9.38 -7.47 -14.96
CA PRO A 20 -8.39 -8.45 -14.53
C PRO A 20 -7.15 -8.43 -15.45
N ALA A 21 -6.05 -9.03 -14.99
CA ALA A 21 -4.87 -9.22 -15.83
C ALA A 21 -5.18 -10.12 -17.04
N GLY A 22 -4.48 -9.88 -18.15
CA GLY A 22 -4.57 -10.71 -19.36
C GLY A 22 -5.78 -10.44 -20.27
N VAL A 23 -6.59 -9.41 -19.98
CA VAL A 23 -7.65 -8.96 -20.89
C VAL A 23 -7.07 -8.45 -22.22
N SER A 24 -7.90 -8.47 -23.26
CA SER A 24 -7.52 -7.90 -24.55
C SER A 24 -7.32 -6.38 -24.47
N THR A 25 -6.50 -5.83 -25.38
CA THR A 25 -6.32 -4.37 -25.50
C THR A 25 -7.65 -3.65 -25.72
N ALA A 26 -8.58 -4.25 -26.47
CA ALA A 26 -9.91 -3.67 -26.70
C ALA A 26 -10.75 -3.59 -25.41
N GLU A 27 -10.71 -4.62 -24.55
CA GLU A 27 -11.39 -4.59 -23.25
C GLU A 27 -10.76 -3.56 -22.31
N LEU A 28 -9.43 -3.50 -22.27
CA LEU A 28 -8.70 -2.50 -21.49
C LEU A 28 -9.02 -1.08 -21.98
N GLU A 29 -9.14 -0.88 -23.28
CA GLU A 29 -9.53 0.39 -23.88
C GLU A 29 -10.95 0.81 -23.44
N GLN A 30 -11.89 -0.14 -23.46
CA GLN A 30 -13.26 0.11 -22.96
C GLN A 30 -13.28 0.41 -21.47
N ALA A 31 -12.44 -0.25 -20.66
CA ALA A 31 -12.32 0.05 -19.23
C ALA A 31 -11.81 1.48 -18.99
N VAL A 32 -10.77 1.90 -19.70
CA VAL A 32 -10.26 3.29 -19.65
C VAL A 32 -11.35 4.28 -20.06
N ARG A 33 -12.01 4.03 -21.20
CA ARG A 33 -13.10 4.91 -21.70
C ARG A 33 -14.23 5.05 -20.67
N ARG A 34 -14.70 3.94 -20.09
CA ARG A 34 -15.78 3.97 -19.08
C ARG A 34 -15.35 4.69 -17.81
N THR A 35 -14.12 4.46 -17.36
CA THR A 35 -13.53 5.15 -16.21
C THR A 35 -13.54 6.67 -16.42
N THR A 36 -13.08 7.16 -17.58
CA THR A 36 -13.13 8.58 -17.93
C THR A 36 -14.57 9.13 -17.96
N LEU A 37 -15.51 8.39 -18.58
CA LEU A 37 -16.91 8.80 -18.65
C LEU A 37 -17.53 8.93 -17.25
N TRP A 38 -17.25 7.98 -16.36
CA TRP A 38 -17.76 7.99 -14.99
C TRP A 38 -17.10 9.07 -14.13
N ALA A 39 -15.79 9.29 -14.28
CA ALA A 39 -15.09 10.40 -13.65
C ALA A 39 -15.73 11.75 -14.02
N ARG A 40 -16.03 12.00 -15.30
CA ARG A 40 -16.74 13.21 -15.75
C ARG A 40 -18.07 13.40 -15.05
N ARG A 41 -18.88 12.35 -14.94
CA ARG A 41 -20.18 12.40 -14.26
C ARG A 41 -20.03 12.68 -12.76
N GLN A 42 -19.02 12.10 -12.13
CA GLN A 42 -18.75 12.30 -10.70
C GLN A 42 -18.18 13.69 -10.41
N ARG A 43 -17.41 14.26 -11.32
CA ARG A 43 -16.93 15.65 -11.21
C ARG A 43 -18.09 16.65 -11.19
N ALA A 44 -19.13 16.39 -11.97
CA ALA A 44 -20.36 17.19 -12.02
C ALA A 44 -21.36 16.88 -10.88
N SER A 45 -21.11 15.85 -10.07
CA SER A 45 -22.00 15.48 -8.97
C SER A 45 -21.72 16.34 -7.74
N ALA A 46 -22.78 16.66 -6.99
CA ALA A 46 -22.63 17.34 -5.69
C ALA A 46 -21.75 16.50 -4.73
N ARG A 47 -20.89 17.21 -4.01
CA ARG A 47 -20.00 16.67 -2.97
C ARG A 47 -20.59 17.00 -1.60
N SER A 48 -20.30 16.20 -0.59
CA SER A 48 -20.52 16.63 0.79
C SER A 48 -19.62 17.82 1.12
N GLU A 49 -20.03 18.64 2.08
CA GLU A 49 -19.19 19.75 2.56
C GLU A 49 -17.82 19.24 3.03
N GLY A 50 -16.75 19.89 2.58
CA GLY A 50 -15.37 19.50 2.91
C GLY A 50 -14.84 18.22 2.25
N GLN A 51 -15.67 17.44 1.54
CA GLN A 51 -15.25 16.17 0.93
C GLN A 51 -14.34 16.40 -0.28
N LEU A 52 -13.13 15.83 -0.22
CA LEU A 52 -12.20 15.74 -1.34
C LEU A 52 -12.63 14.62 -2.29
N VAL A 53 -12.31 14.75 -3.58
CA VAL A 53 -12.60 13.71 -4.58
C VAL A 53 -11.35 13.39 -5.39
N PHE A 54 -10.96 12.12 -5.42
CA PHE A 54 -9.80 11.64 -6.15
C PHE A 54 -10.21 10.98 -7.47
N GLY A 55 -9.53 11.35 -8.55
CA GLY A 55 -9.68 10.69 -9.85
C GLY A 55 -8.81 9.42 -9.91
N ILE A 56 -9.31 8.36 -10.54
CA ILE A 56 -8.55 7.11 -10.72
C ILE A 56 -8.12 7.00 -12.17
N THR A 57 -6.82 6.79 -12.39
CA THR A 57 -6.26 6.52 -13.71
C THR A 57 -6.11 5.01 -13.89
N GLN A 58 -6.48 4.51 -15.07
CA GLN A 58 -6.49 3.10 -15.44
C GLN A 58 -5.61 2.87 -16.68
N GLY A 59 -5.55 1.63 -17.17
CA GLY A 59 -4.77 1.27 -18.37
C GLY A 59 -3.68 0.21 -18.14
N ALA A 60 -3.71 -0.48 -16.99
CA ALA A 60 -2.75 -1.53 -16.63
C ALA A 60 -1.30 -1.10 -16.88
N ASP A 61 -0.46 -2.00 -17.38
CA ASP A 61 0.91 -1.75 -17.81
C ASP A 61 1.02 -1.32 -19.28
N HIS A 62 -0.11 -0.98 -19.94
CA HIS A 62 -0.13 -0.56 -21.35
C HIS A 62 0.19 0.94 -21.47
N PRO A 63 1.35 1.34 -22.03
CA PRO A 63 1.83 2.71 -21.95
C PRO A 63 0.87 3.75 -22.54
N GLU A 64 0.37 3.51 -23.76
CA GLU A 64 -0.49 4.48 -24.44
C GLU A 64 -1.85 4.67 -23.76
N LEU A 65 -2.51 3.57 -23.37
CA LEU A 65 -3.80 3.64 -22.67
C LEU A 65 -3.68 4.30 -21.30
N ARG A 66 -2.59 4.02 -20.57
CA ARG A 66 -2.31 4.67 -19.28
C ARG A 66 -2.04 6.17 -19.44
N ARG A 67 -1.22 6.57 -20.41
CA ARG A 67 -0.96 8.00 -20.70
C ARG A 67 -2.25 8.72 -21.07
N ARG A 68 -3.06 8.12 -21.94
CA ARG A 68 -4.38 8.65 -22.30
C ARG A 68 -5.28 8.79 -21.09
N SER A 69 -5.36 7.76 -20.23
CA SER A 69 -6.17 7.82 -19.00
C SER A 69 -5.68 8.92 -18.05
N ILE A 70 -4.37 9.04 -17.84
CA ILE A 70 -3.79 10.11 -17.00
C ILE A 70 -4.16 11.47 -17.56
N GLN A 71 -3.96 11.71 -18.86
CA GLN A 71 -4.28 12.98 -19.50
C GLN A 71 -5.78 13.32 -19.38
N GLU A 72 -6.66 12.37 -19.69
CA GLU A 72 -8.11 12.59 -19.65
C GLU A 72 -8.64 12.84 -18.24
N ILE A 73 -8.14 12.11 -17.24
CA ILE A 73 -8.60 12.21 -15.85
C ILE A 73 -8.05 13.48 -15.19
N THR A 74 -6.78 13.82 -15.44
CA THR A 74 -6.16 15.02 -14.86
C THR A 74 -6.75 16.31 -15.41
N ALA A 75 -7.23 16.30 -16.66
CA ALA A 75 -7.98 17.42 -17.24
C ALA A 75 -9.32 17.73 -16.53
N LEU A 76 -9.82 16.81 -15.69
CA LEU A 76 -11.07 17.01 -14.92
C LEU A 76 -10.85 17.72 -13.57
N ASP A 77 -9.59 17.96 -13.21
CA ASP A 77 -9.20 18.76 -12.05
C ASP A 77 -9.81 18.27 -10.73
N PHE A 78 -9.42 17.05 -10.32
CA PHE A 78 -9.75 16.44 -9.03
C PHE A 78 -8.78 16.86 -7.92
N ASP A 79 -9.13 16.61 -6.66
CA ASP A 79 -8.32 17.04 -5.50
C ASP A 79 -7.06 16.20 -5.29
N GLY A 80 -7.04 14.99 -5.86
CA GLY A 80 -5.90 14.07 -5.92
C GLY A 80 -6.09 13.03 -7.00
N TYR A 81 -5.05 12.24 -7.28
CA TYR A 81 -5.05 11.26 -8.36
C TYR A 81 -4.47 9.93 -7.93
N ALA A 82 -5.19 8.87 -8.28
CA ALA A 82 -4.78 7.51 -8.01
C ALA A 82 -4.25 6.79 -9.27
N LEU A 83 -3.24 5.96 -9.08
CA LEU A 83 -2.87 4.90 -10.00
C LEU A 83 -3.65 3.64 -9.60
N GLY A 84 -4.69 3.33 -10.37
CA GLY A 84 -5.48 2.10 -10.22
C GLY A 84 -5.06 1.01 -11.20
N GLY A 85 -5.52 -0.22 -10.97
CA GLY A 85 -5.28 -1.35 -11.88
C GLY A 85 -3.80 -1.71 -12.03
N LEU A 86 -3.02 -1.52 -10.97
CA LEU A 86 -1.68 -2.03 -10.79
C LEU A 86 -1.73 -2.97 -9.58
N SER A 87 -1.06 -4.12 -9.63
CA SER A 87 -1.19 -5.28 -8.72
C SER A 87 -2.37 -6.24 -9.03
N VAL A 88 -2.77 -6.38 -10.30
CA VAL A 88 -3.89 -7.25 -10.71
C VAL A 88 -3.45 -8.55 -11.40
N GLY A 89 -2.15 -8.73 -11.61
CA GLY A 89 -1.56 -9.99 -12.10
C GLY A 89 -0.27 -9.81 -12.89
N GLU A 90 0.19 -8.58 -13.10
CA GLU A 90 1.50 -8.31 -13.69
C GLU A 90 2.65 -8.70 -12.75
N SER A 91 3.85 -8.86 -13.30
CA SER A 91 5.03 -9.10 -12.49
C SER A 91 5.41 -7.86 -11.69
N ARG A 92 5.96 -8.06 -10.49
CA ARG A 92 6.38 -6.96 -9.62
C ARG A 92 7.36 -5.97 -10.29
N PRO A 93 8.39 -6.41 -11.06
CA PRO A 93 9.23 -5.48 -11.79
C PRO A 93 8.46 -4.61 -12.79
N ARG A 94 7.51 -5.20 -13.52
CA ARG A 94 6.71 -4.50 -14.54
C ARG A 94 5.73 -3.50 -13.91
N MET A 95 5.14 -3.86 -12.77
CA MET A 95 4.33 -2.95 -11.95
C MET A 95 5.15 -1.72 -11.52
N LEU A 96 6.33 -1.94 -10.94
CA LEU A 96 7.20 -0.86 -10.45
C LEU A 96 7.75 0.00 -11.60
N GLU A 97 8.06 -0.60 -12.75
CA GLU A 97 8.42 0.11 -13.98
C GLU A 97 7.27 1.01 -14.44
N THR A 98 6.04 0.48 -14.42
CA THR A 98 4.83 1.25 -14.78
C THR A 98 4.67 2.47 -13.88
N VAL A 99 4.82 2.30 -12.57
CA VAL A 99 4.74 3.39 -11.58
C VAL A 99 5.83 4.42 -11.83
N ALA A 100 7.05 3.98 -12.15
CA ALA A 100 8.20 4.84 -12.36
C ALA A 100 8.00 5.88 -13.47
N TRP A 101 7.37 5.51 -14.58
CA TRP A 101 7.07 6.46 -15.65
C TRP A 101 5.66 7.08 -15.55
N ALA A 102 4.70 6.43 -14.89
CA ALA A 102 3.32 6.94 -14.79
C ALA A 102 3.15 7.98 -13.68
N ALA A 103 3.74 7.78 -12.51
CA ALA A 103 3.57 8.68 -11.36
C ALA A 103 4.04 10.13 -11.65
N PRO A 104 5.17 10.36 -12.36
CA PRO A 104 5.60 11.72 -12.73
C PRO A 104 4.64 12.44 -13.69
N LEU A 105 3.79 11.72 -14.43
CA LEU A 105 2.78 12.31 -15.32
C LEU A 105 1.57 12.86 -14.56
N LEU A 106 1.39 12.48 -13.28
CA LEU A 106 0.36 13.05 -12.42
C LEU A 106 0.77 14.46 -11.95
N PRO A 107 -0.18 15.39 -11.75
CA PRO A 107 0.12 16.74 -11.27
C PRO A 107 0.95 16.74 -9.99
N ALA A 108 2.01 17.54 -9.95
CA ALA A 108 2.93 17.59 -8.80
C ALA A 108 2.34 18.31 -7.57
N GLY A 109 1.39 19.22 -7.77
CA GLY A 109 0.74 19.97 -6.69
C GLY A 109 -0.45 19.26 -6.04
N LYS A 110 -0.67 17.97 -6.34
CA LYS A 110 -1.82 17.20 -5.86
C LYS A 110 -1.37 15.82 -5.36
N PRO A 111 -1.99 15.26 -4.30
CA PRO A 111 -1.61 13.96 -3.78
C PRO A 111 -1.72 12.87 -4.83
N ARG A 112 -0.71 12.01 -4.88
CA ARG A 112 -0.62 10.84 -5.77
C ARG A 112 -0.77 9.58 -4.94
N TYR A 113 -1.76 8.77 -5.28
CA TYR A 113 -2.14 7.59 -4.51
C TYR A 113 -1.90 6.32 -5.32
N PHE A 114 -1.12 5.38 -4.78
CA PHE A 114 -1.05 4.02 -5.31
C PHE A 114 -2.04 3.15 -4.54
N MET A 115 -3.06 2.66 -5.26
CA MET A 115 -4.06 1.74 -4.71
C MET A 115 -3.53 0.31 -4.61
N GLY A 116 -3.49 -0.26 -3.40
CA GLY A 116 -3.24 -1.69 -3.18
C GLY A 116 -1.79 -2.13 -2.96
N ILE A 117 -0.81 -1.22 -2.91
CA ILE A 117 0.58 -1.55 -2.55
C ILE A 117 0.79 -1.46 -1.04
N GLY A 118 1.42 -2.46 -0.43
CA GLY A 118 1.60 -2.46 1.03
C GLY A 118 2.79 -3.23 1.57
N ASP A 119 3.56 -3.89 0.72
CA ASP A 119 4.81 -4.47 1.18
C ASP A 119 5.87 -3.36 1.32
N PRO A 120 6.86 -3.53 2.23
CA PRO A 120 7.78 -2.44 2.57
C PRO A 120 8.64 -1.96 1.39
N GLU A 121 9.12 -2.87 0.56
CA GLU A 121 9.93 -2.52 -0.61
C GLU A 121 9.09 -1.75 -1.64
N GLY A 122 7.84 -2.16 -1.81
CA GLY A 122 6.89 -1.54 -2.74
C GLY A 122 6.55 -0.12 -2.31
N ILE A 123 6.30 0.09 -1.02
CA ILE A 123 6.07 1.42 -0.44
C ILE A 123 7.28 2.30 -0.67
N LEU A 124 8.49 1.88 -0.24
CA LEU A 124 9.69 2.71 -0.36
C LEU A 124 10.05 3.02 -1.82
N THR A 125 9.89 2.05 -2.71
CA THR A 125 10.15 2.26 -4.15
C THR A 125 9.10 3.19 -4.75
N SER A 126 7.83 3.10 -4.36
CA SER A 126 6.79 4.00 -4.86
C SER A 126 6.97 5.44 -4.36
N ILE A 127 7.41 5.62 -3.10
CA ILE A 127 7.80 6.93 -2.56
C ILE A 127 8.92 7.55 -3.41
N GLU A 128 9.95 6.78 -3.77
CA GLU A 128 11.04 7.23 -4.65
C GLU A 128 10.53 7.72 -6.02
N ARG A 129 9.41 7.16 -6.51
CA ARG A 129 8.76 7.54 -7.77
C ARG A 129 7.73 8.67 -7.62
N GLY A 130 7.59 9.22 -6.41
CA GLY A 130 6.73 10.36 -6.12
C GLY A 130 5.27 10.00 -5.85
N ILE A 131 5.00 8.83 -5.28
CA ILE A 131 3.70 8.48 -4.68
C ILE A 131 3.65 8.94 -3.22
N ASP A 132 2.50 9.48 -2.80
CA ASP A 132 2.29 10.08 -1.48
C ASP A 132 1.39 9.24 -0.55
N LEU A 133 0.48 8.45 -1.13
CA LEU A 133 -0.54 7.68 -0.40
C LEU A 133 -0.55 6.21 -0.81
N PHE A 134 -0.91 5.35 0.14
CA PHE A 134 -0.90 3.90 0.02
C PHE A 134 -2.03 3.29 0.84
N ASP A 135 -2.54 2.14 0.39
CA ASP A 135 -3.41 1.27 1.17
C ASP A 135 -3.09 -0.18 0.86
N CYS A 136 -3.23 -1.06 1.84
CA CYS A 136 -3.14 -2.49 1.61
C CYS A 136 -3.68 -3.30 2.78
N VAL A 137 -4.27 -4.45 2.46
CA VAL A 137 -4.66 -5.45 3.47
C VAL A 137 -3.48 -6.27 3.98
N LEU A 138 -2.31 -6.22 3.33
CA LEU A 138 -1.15 -7.08 3.61
C LEU A 138 -0.78 -7.11 5.11
N PRO A 139 -0.64 -5.98 5.83
CA PRO A 139 -0.18 -6.00 7.22
C PRO A 139 -1.13 -6.80 8.12
N THR A 140 -2.44 -6.59 7.98
CA THR A 140 -3.44 -7.26 8.81
C THR A 140 -3.72 -8.69 8.34
N ARG A 141 -3.65 -8.97 7.03
CA ARG A 141 -3.82 -10.34 6.50
C ARG A 141 -2.64 -11.22 6.92
N THR A 142 -1.40 -10.74 6.80
CA THR A 142 -0.20 -11.44 7.24
C THR A 142 -0.20 -11.68 8.76
N ALA A 143 -0.69 -10.72 9.53
CA ALA A 143 -0.89 -10.89 10.98
C ALA A 143 -1.84 -12.05 11.31
N ARG A 144 -2.98 -12.14 10.62
CA ARG A 144 -3.95 -13.20 10.84
C ARG A 144 -3.44 -14.59 10.44
N THR A 145 -2.45 -14.65 9.56
CA THR A 145 -1.72 -15.89 9.28
C THR A 145 -0.57 -16.15 10.26
N GLY A 146 -0.51 -15.46 11.40
CA GLY A 146 0.47 -15.71 12.46
C GLY A 146 1.87 -15.17 12.16
N SER A 147 2.00 -14.14 11.32
CA SER A 147 3.30 -13.57 10.94
C SER A 147 3.42 -12.10 11.32
N ALA A 148 4.59 -11.73 11.86
CA ALA A 148 4.97 -10.36 12.16
C ALA A 148 5.89 -9.79 11.07
N LEU A 149 5.71 -8.53 10.71
CA LEU A 149 6.63 -7.74 9.90
C LEU A 149 7.66 -7.07 10.82
N THR A 150 8.94 -7.19 10.49
CA THR A 150 10.06 -6.57 11.22
C THR A 150 11.05 -5.95 10.24
N TRP A 151 11.98 -5.14 10.74
CA TRP A 151 13.05 -4.56 9.93
C TRP A 151 14.07 -5.60 9.47
N SER A 152 14.07 -6.78 10.07
CA SER A 152 14.91 -7.94 9.74
C SER A 152 14.11 -9.03 9.01
N GLY A 153 13.03 -8.65 8.32
CA GLY A 153 12.21 -9.55 7.52
C GLY A 153 10.91 -9.99 8.20
N ARG A 154 10.43 -11.19 7.87
CA ARG A 154 9.14 -11.71 8.37
C ARG A 154 9.37 -12.79 9.40
N LEU A 155 8.76 -12.64 10.58
CA LEU A 155 8.73 -13.70 11.59
C LEU A 155 7.45 -14.53 11.42
N ASN A 156 7.57 -15.83 11.21
CA ASN A 156 6.45 -16.77 11.28
C ASN A 156 6.34 -17.34 12.71
N LEU A 157 5.40 -16.82 13.50
CA LEU A 157 5.29 -17.16 14.93
C LEU A 157 4.81 -18.60 15.17
N ARG A 158 4.43 -19.34 14.13
CA ARG A 158 4.19 -20.80 14.26
C ARG A 158 5.48 -21.61 14.35
N ASN A 159 6.62 -21.04 13.94
CA ASN A 159 7.89 -21.75 13.93
C ASN A 159 8.31 -22.17 15.37
N ALA A 160 8.85 -23.38 15.51
CA ALA A 160 9.25 -23.97 16.79
C ALA A 160 10.36 -23.16 17.49
N ARG A 161 11.22 -22.46 16.75
CA ARG A 161 12.30 -21.64 17.32
C ARG A 161 11.80 -20.60 18.33
N PHE A 162 10.57 -20.12 18.16
CA PHE A 162 9.98 -19.11 19.04
C PHE A 162 9.33 -19.70 20.30
N THR A 163 9.39 -21.02 20.55
CA THR A 163 8.67 -21.66 21.69
C THR A 163 9.08 -21.11 23.05
N ARG A 164 10.34 -20.70 23.20
CA ARG A 164 10.90 -20.16 24.45
C ARG A 164 11.64 -18.84 24.25
N ASP A 165 11.41 -18.18 23.11
CA ASP A 165 12.04 -16.91 22.78
C ASP A 165 11.44 -15.79 23.67
N PRO A 166 12.22 -15.23 24.61
CA PRO A 166 11.73 -14.20 25.53
C PRO A 166 11.68 -12.81 24.88
N ASP A 167 12.27 -12.64 23.69
CA ASP A 167 12.44 -11.34 23.05
C ASP A 167 11.09 -10.80 22.54
N PRO A 168 10.95 -9.47 22.38
CA PRO A 168 9.80 -8.87 21.69
C PRO A 168 9.80 -9.23 20.20
N LEU A 169 8.71 -8.94 19.48
CA LEU A 169 8.69 -9.16 18.02
C LEU A 169 9.79 -8.34 17.32
N GLU A 170 9.99 -7.10 17.74
CA GLU A 170 11.00 -6.18 17.23
C GLU A 170 11.56 -5.35 18.38
N GLU A 171 12.87 -5.14 18.40
CA GLU A 171 13.53 -4.30 19.40
C GLU A 171 13.18 -2.82 19.15
N ASP A 172 13.15 -2.01 20.21
CA ASP A 172 12.77 -0.59 20.16
C ASP A 172 11.36 -0.28 19.57
N CYS A 173 10.50 -1.29 19.42
CA CYS A 173 9.13 -1.11 18.95
C CYS A 173 8.20 -0.75 20.12
N GLY A 174 7.58 0.43 20.07
CA GLY A 174 6.64 0.93 21.09
C GLY A 174 5.22 0.33 21.02
N CYS A 175 4.98 -0.66 20.16
CA CYS A 175 3.64 -1.21 19.99
C CYS A 175 3.20 -2.05 21.20
N PRO A 176 1.88 -2.20 21.46
CA PRO A 176 1.39 -2.98 22.60
C PRO A 176 1.87 -4.44 22.64
N ALA A 177 2.21 -5.04 21.49
CA ALA A 177 2.74 -6.39 21.43
C ALA A 177 4.19 -6.45 21.96
N CYS A 178 5.07 -5.59 21.46
CA CYS A 178 6.49 -5.60 21.81
C CYS A 178 6.76 -5.11 23.24
N VAL A 179 5.96 -4.19 23.77
CA VAL A 179 6.17 -3.64 25.13
C VAL A 179 5.79 -4.64 26.24
N ARG A 180 4.89 -5.60 25.95
CA ARG A 180 4.26 -6.42 27.01
C ARG A 180 4.44 -7.92 26.86
N PHE A 181 4.73 -8.40 25.66
CA PHE A 181 4.67 -9.83 25.35
C PHE A 181 5.92 -10.29 24.62
N SER A 182 6.41 -11.46 24.99
CA SER A 182 7.47 -12.15 24.28
C SER A 182 6.96 -12.83 23.02
N ARG A 183 7.88 -13.13 22.09
CA ARG A 183 7.64 -13.99 20.94
C ARG A 183 7.08 -15.35 21.36
N ALA A 184 7.57 -15.92 22.46
CA ALA A 184 7.04 -17.18 23.02
C ALA A 184 5.55 -17.09 23.38
N TYR A 185 5.15 -16.03 24.08
CA TYR A 185 3.75 -15.86 24.45
C TYR A 185 2.87 -15.61 23.23
N ILE A 186 3.31 -14.76 22.29
CA ILE A 186 2.56 -14.48 21.07
C ILE A 186 2.45 -15.74 20.20
N ARG A 187 3.52 -16.53 20.08
CA ARG A 187 3.48 -17.86 19.44
C ARG A 187 2.44 -18.74 20.09
N HIS A 188 2.43 -18.86 21.42
CA HIS A 188 1.43 -19.67 22.12
C HIS A 188 0.01 -19.26 21.71
N LEU A 189 -0.30 -17.95 21.74
CA LEU A 189 -1.61 -17.44 21.30
C LEU A 189 -1.91 -17.80 19.83
N VAL A 190 -0.94 -17.67 18.93
CA VAL A 190 -1.10 -18.02 17.50
C VAL A 190 -1.34 -19.51 17.30
N THR A 191 -0.63 -20.37 18.04
CA THR A 191 -0.78 -21.83 17.96
C THR A 191 -2.08 -22.31 18.61
N GLN A 192 -2.55 -21.63 19.65
CA GLN A 192 -3.84 -21.92 20.29
C GLN A 192 -5.03 -21.20 19.63
N GLU A 193 -4.80 -20.51 18.50
CA GLU A 193 -5.84 -19.81 17.74
C GLU A 193 -6.60 -18.75 18.56
N GLU A 194 -5.93 -18.16 19.55
CA GLU A 194 -6.49 -17.14 20.42
C GLU A 194 -6.61 -15.80 19.69
N ILE A 195 -7.78 -15.15 19.81
CA ILE A 195 -8.09 -13.85 19.18
C ILE A 195 -7.04 -12.78 19.55
N LEU A 196 -6.53 -12.84 20.78
CA LEU A 196 -5.51 -11.91 21.24
C LEU A 196 -4.25 -11.97 20.38
N GLY A 197 -3.82 -13.15 19.94
CA GLY A 197 -2.66 -13.31 19.05
C GLY A 197 -2.85 -12.57 17.73
N LEU A 198 -4.03 -12.71 17.12
CA LEU A 198 -4.40 -12.02 15.87
C LEU A 198 -4.41 -10.50 16.06
N ARG A 199 -4.94 -10.02 17.20
CA ARG A 199 -5.00 -8.58 17.53
C ARG A 199 -3.61 -8.00 17.74
N LEU A 200 -2.75 -8.66 18.51
CA LEU A 200 -1.39 -8.20 18.81
C LEU A 200 -0.55 -8.12 17.53
N LEU A 201 -0.59 -9.16 16.69
CA LEU A 201 0.13 -9.15 15.41
C LEU A 201 -0.41 -8.09 14.45
N SER A 202 -1.73 -7.85 14.42
CA SER A 202 -2.31 -6.83 13.55
C SER A 202 -1.88 -5.43 13.96
N LEU A 203 -1.90 -5.14 15.26
CA LEU A 203 -1.41 -3.87 15.80
C LEU A 203 0.09 -3.68 15.54
N HIS A 204 0.89 -4.73 15.73
CA HIS A 204 2.33 -4.71 15.43
C HIS A 204 2.61 -4.43 13.94
N ASN A 205 1.96 -5.15 13.03
CA ASN A 205 2.20 -4.98 11.60
C ASN A 205 1.75 -3.61 11.09
N LEU A 206 0.65 -3.06 11.63
CA LEU A 206 0.22 -1.69 11.32
C LEU A 206 1.23 -0.67 11.86
N TRP A 207 1.69 -0.84 13.10
CA TRP A 207 2.73 0.00 13.70
C TRP A 207 3.99 0.02 12.83
N PHE A 208 4.44 -1.14 12.38
CA PHE A 208 5.61 -1.26 11.51
C PHE A 208 5.47 -0.46 10.20
N VAL A 209 4.33 -0.55 9.50
CA VAL A 209 4.13 0.20 8.24
C VAL A 209 4.02 1.72 8.50
N LEU A 210 3.41 2.11 9.62
CA LEU A 210 3.35 3.52 10.03
C LEU A 210 4.76 4.06 10.38
N ASP A 211 5.58 3.28 11.08
CA ASP A 211 6.97 3.63 11.38
C ASP A 211 7.82 3.71 10.11
N LEU A 212 7.68 2.75 9.18
CA LEU A 212 8.34 2.77 7.88
C LEU A 212 8.07 4.06 7.11
N THR A 213 6.80 4.46 7.00
CA THR A 213 6.40 5.69 6.29
C THR A 213 6.79 6.96 7.05
N ALA A 214 6.76 6.95 8.39
CA ALA A 214 7.25 8.07 9.21
C ALA A 214 8.76 8.28 9.05
N ARG A 215 9.56 7.21 9.07
CA ARG A 215 11.01 7.28 8.84
C ARG A 215 11.35 7.70 7.41
N ALA A 216 10.60 7.23 6.42
CA ALA A 216 10.71 7.68 5.04
C ALA A 216 10.47 9.18 4.91
N ARG A 217 9.38 9.70 5.50
CA ARG A 217 9.07 11.14 5.55
C ARG A 217 10.22 11.95 6.16
N ALA A 218 10.69 11.53 7.34
CA ALA A 218 11.78 12.22 8.03
C ALA A 218 13.09 12.20 7.22
N ALA A 219 13.35 11.13 6.47
CA ALA A 219 14.51 11.05 5.58
C ALA A 219 14.36 11.94 4.33
N ILE A 220 13.16 12.11 3.78
CA ILE A 220 12.88 13.06 2.69
C ILE A 220 13.13 14.49 3.17
N GLU A 221 12.59 14.86 4.33
CA GLU A 221 12.75 16.21 4.92
C GLU A 221 14.22 16.56 5.19
N ARG A 222 15.07 15.57 5.50
CA ARG A 222 16.52 15.74 5.68
C ARG A 222 17.34 15.61 4.39
N GLY A 223 16.72 15.30 3.24
CA GLY A 223 17.44 15.03 1.99
C GLY A 223 18.26 13.73 1.99
N THR A 224 17.97 12.79 2.90
CA THR A 224 18.71 11.52 3.06
C THR A 224 17.90 10.30 2.63
N PHE A 225 16.80 10.47 1.90
CA PHE A 225 15.88 9.39 1.56
C PHE A 225 16.53 8.24 0.77
N THR A 226 17.39 8.54 -0.21
CA THR A 226 18.07 7.51 -1.01
C THR A 226 18.94 6.58 -0.14
N ALA A 227 19.70 7.15 0.81
CA ALA A 227 20.50 6.36 1.74
C ALA A 227 19.61 5.53 2.68
N PHE A 228 18.58 6.15 3.25
CA PHE A 228 17.60 5.48 4.09
C PHE A 228 16.93 4.29 3.38
N ARG A 229 16.46 4.49 2.15
CA ARG A 229 15.82 3.44 1.34
C ARG A 229 16.79 2.27 1.11
N ARG A 230 18.02 2.55 0.66
CA ARG A 230 19.04 1.52 0.43
C ARG A 230 19.27 0.68 1.69
N ASP A 231 19.49 1.35 2.82
CA ASP A 231 19.83 0.67 4.07
C ASP A 231 18.62 -0.10 4.63
N ALA A 232 17.40 0.45 4.51
CA ALA A 232 16.16 -0.23 4.86
C ALA A 232 15.94 -1.49 4.01
N LEU A 233 16.11 -1.41 2.69
CA LEU A 233 15.96 -2.55 1.79
C LEU A 233 17.01 -3.64 2.06
N ALA A 234 18.25 -3.25 2.36
CA ALA A 234 19.30 -4.19 2.73
C ALA A 234 18.93 -4.97 4.01
N ARG A 235 18.37 -4.29 5.02
CA ARG A 235 17.89 -4.94 6.25
C ARG A 235 16.70 -5.87 5.99
N LEU A 236 15.74 -5.43 5.18
CA LEU A 236 14.53 -6.21 4.84
C LEU A 236 14.82 -7.44 3.98
N ALA A 237 15.88 -7.39 3.16
CA ALA A 237 16.34 -8.52 2.36
C ALA A 237 17.04 -9.60 3.19
N HIS A 238 17.44 -9.28 4.43
CA HIS A 238 18.05 -10.25 5.32
C HIS A 238 16.98 -11.23 5.80
N VAL A 239 17.00 -12.44 5.25
CA VAL A 239 16.32 -13.60 5.82
C VAL A 239 17.31 -14.22 6.80
N PRO A 240 17.03 -14.25 8.11
CA PRO A 240 17.88 -14.98 9.05
C PRO A 240 17.98 -16.43 8.56
N GLU A 241 19.20 -16.94 8.40
CA GLU A 241 19.43 -18.34 8.03
C GLU A 241 18.57 -19.25 8.92
N GLU A 242 17.70 -20.04 8.28
CA GLU A 242 16.95 -21.08 8.98
C GLU A 242 17.95 -22.20 9.29
N GLU A 243 18.58 -22.16 10.47
CA GLU A 243 19.32 -23.34 10.95
C GLU A 243 18.33 -24.52 11.08
N PRO A 244 18.66 -25.69 10.49
CA PRO A 244 17.77 -26.83 10.37
C PRO A 244 17.39 -27.49 11.71
#